data_AF-A0A969FKR3-F1
#
_entry.id   AF-A0A969FKR3-F1
#
_cell.length_a   1.000
_cell.length_b   1.000
_cell.length_c   1.000
_cell.angle_alpha   90.00
_cell.angle_beta   90.00
_cell.angle_gamma   90.00
#
_symmetry.space_group_name_H-M   'P 1'
#
loop_
_entity.id
_entity.type
_entity.pdbx_description
1 polymer ?
#
loop_
_entity_poly.entity_id
_entity_poly.type
_entity_poly.pdbx_seq_one_letter_code
_entity_poly.pdbx_strand_id
1 'polypeptide(L)'
;MIAVSDSALPVYACQPSMQHFVKRLKQISGARNTVIQRLIQAFGEASVLERLRTADVFSLQQLGFTAQQSQRLIAAVDLGQRITHAYSLRRQDVVQSPEDAAAILRPLIGFSAVEHFVLVSLNVKHQVLGVDTISVGSMQECLVDARILLRTLIGYGATACFVGHNHPSGSLEASPEDIALTRSLMQVTKLVDINLLDHLVITQDSFTSIREITNGIWV
;
A
#
# COMPACT_ATOMS: atom_id res chain seq x y z
N MET A 1 -25.84 8.92 34.89
CA MET A 1 -24.38 9.03 35.06
C MET A 1 -23.83 7.62 35.14
N ILE A 2 -23.47 7.04 33.99
CA ILE A 2 -22.85 5.71 33.92
C ILE A 2 -21.47 5.96 33.31
N ALA A 3 -20.44 5.81 34.14
CA ALA A 3 -19.04 5.90 33.74
C ALA A 3 -18.69 4.62 32.97
N VAL A 4 -18.35 4.77 31.69
CA VAL A 4 -17.68 3.71 30.94
C VAL A 4 -16.19 3.92 31.13
N SER A 5 -15.57 2.99 31.84
CA SER A 5 -14.14 2.97 32.09
C SER A 5 -13.37 2.80 30.80
N ASP A 6 -12.48 3.75 30.55
CA ASP A 6 -11.47 3.76 29.51
C ASP A 6 -10.50 2.58 29.73
N SER A 7 -10.73 1.46 29.06
CA SER A 7 -9.73 0.40 28.91
C SER A 7 -9.20 0.44 27.49
N ALA A 8 -8.38 1.45 27.22
CA ALA A 8 -7.48 1.48 26.09
C ALA A 8 -6.65 0.19 26.10
N LEU A 9 -7.00 -0.76 25.22
CA LEU A 9 -6.15 -1.91 24.95
C LEU A 9 -4.86 -1.37 24.36
N PRO A 10 -3.70 -1.67 24.96
CA PRO A 10 -2.46 -1.13 24.46
C PRO A 10 -2.09 -1.90 23.19
N VAL A 11 -2.18 -1.22 22.05
CA VAL A 11 -1.54 -1.67 20.81
C VAL A 11 -0.04 -1.40 20.94
N TYR A 12 0.61 -2.08 21.90
CA TYR A 12 2.07 -2.09 22.01
C TYR A 12 2.64 -2.93 20.87
N ALA A 13 3.36 -2.23 20.00
CA ALA A 13 4.66 -2.60 19.47
C ALA A 13 4.89 -4.10 19.23
N CYS A 14 4.67 -4.53 17.99
CA CYS A 14 5.49 -5.59 17.43
C CYS A 14 6.15 -5.01 16.18
N GLN A 15 7.32 -4.38 16.33
CA GLN A 15 8.29 -4.51 15.26
C GLN A 15 8.81 -5.94 15.37
N PRO A 16 8.48 -6.85 14.45
CA PRO A 16 9.22 -8.08 14.42
C PRO A 16 10.59 -7.68 13.89
N SER A 17 11.58 -7.55 14.78
CA SER A 17 12.97 -7.61 14.35
C SER A 17 13.16 -8.86 13.48
N MET A 18 14.14 -8.87 12.58
CA MET A 18 14.47 -10.04 11.76
C MET A 18 14.57 -11.33 12.61
N GLN A 19 15.05 -11.20 13.85
CA GLN A 19 15.09 -12.27 14.85
C GLN A 19 13.70 -12.77 15.28
N HIS A 20 12.69 -11.89 15.39
CA HIS A 20 11.31 -12.24 15.69
C HIS A 20 10.62 -13.00 14.55
N PHE A 21 10.91 -12.66 13.29
CA PHE A 21 10.39 -13.41 12.14
C PHE A 21 10.98 -14.82 12.09
N VAL A 22 12.30 -14.95 12.23
CA VAL A 22 12.99 -16.24 12.34
C VAL A 22 12.48 -17.05 13.55
N LYS A 23 12.21 -16.39 14.69
CA LYS A 23 11.65 -17.02 15.90
C LYS A 23 10.21 -17.52 15.70
N ARG A 24 9.34 -16.74 15.04
CA ARG A 24 7.97 -17.20 14.71
C ARG A 24 7.97 -18.33 13.69
N LEU A 25 8.83 -18.28 12.68
CA LEU A 25 8.98 -19.37 11.71
C LEU A 25 9.42 -20.67 12.40
N LYS A 26 10.36 -20.60 13.35
CA LYS A 26 10.77 -21.75 14.18
C LYS A 26 9.63 -22.29 15.05
N GLN A 27 8.73 -21.43 15.54
CA GLN A 27 7.57 -21.82 16.36
C GLN A 27 6.44 -22.46 15.52
N ILE A 28 6.15 -21.93 14.33
CA ILE A 28 5.09 -22.44 13.44
C ILE A 28 5.49 -23.80 12.81
N SER A 29 6.79 -24.03 12.60
CA SER A 29 7.30 -25.25 11.96
C SER A 29 7.46 -26.47 12.89
N GLY A 30 7.29 -26.30 14.20
CA GLY A 30 7.60 -27.34 15.21
C GLY A 30 9.10 -27.62 15.40
N ALA A 31 9.43 -28.35 16.48
CA ALA A 31 10.77 -28.57 17.04
C ALA A 31 11.75 -29.42 16.19
N ARG A 32 11.49 -29.62 14.90
CA ARG A 32 12.40 -30.30 13.95
C ARG A 32 12.48 -29.53 12.64
N ASN A 33 12.92 -28.28 12.68
CA ASN A 33 13.06 -27.50 11.47
C ASN A 33 14.41 -27.81 10.77
N THR A 34 14.49 -28.97 10.12
CA THR A 34 15.64 -29.39 9.31
C THR A 34 15.87 -28.49 8.10
N VAL A 35 14.82 -27.81 7.61
CA VAL A 35 14.86 -26.95 6.41
C VAL A 35 15.61 -25.65 6.71
N ILE A 36 15.21 -24.89 7.74
CA ILE A 36 15.89 -23.64 8.10
C ILE A 36 17.34 -23.92 8.52
N GLN A 37 17.58 -24.98 9.29
CA GLN A 37 18.94 -25.35 9.70
C GLN A 37 19.83 -25.70 8.51
N ARG A 38 19.31 -26.45 7.53
CA ARG A 38 20.03 -26.80 6.31
C ARG A 38 20.29 -25.58 5.42
N LEU A 39 19.35 -24.65 5.34
CA LEU A 39 19.53 -23.38 4.62
C LEU A 39 20.58 -22.49 5.30
N ILE A 40 20.54 -22.36 6.63
CA ILE A 40 21.55 -21.61 7.40
C ILE A 40 22.93 -22.27 7.27
N GLN A 41 23.01 -23.59 7.28
CA GLN A 41 24.27 -24.31 7.08
C GLN A 41 24.83 -24.11 5.66
N ALA A 42 23.97 -24.11 4.64
CA ALA A 42 24.37 -23.97 3.25
C ALA A 42 24.76 -22.53 2.87
N PHE A 43 24.04 -21.53 3.39
CA PHE A 43 24.15 -20.14 2.95
C PHE A 43 24.68 -19.20 4.03
N GLY A 44 24.71 -19.60 5.30
CA GLY A 44 24.96 -18.70 6.42
C GLY A 44 23.72 -17.86 6.76
N GLU A 45 23.53 -17.61 8.04
CA GLU A 45 22.31 -16.99 8.59
C GLU A 45 21.97 -15.63 7.94
N ALA A 46 22.99 -14.82 7.65
CA ALA A 46 22.82 -13.49 7.08
C ALA A 46 22.45 -13.49 5.58
N SER A 47 22.75 -14.56 4.82
CA SER A 47 22.59 -14.56 3.36
C SER A 47 21.45 -15.46 2.86
N VAL A 48 20.81 -16.24 3.75
CA VAL A 48 19.74 -17.19 3.40
C VAL A 48 18.66 -16.56 2.52
N LEU A 49 18.18 -15.37 2.87
CA LEU A 49 17.09 -14.71 2.13
C LEU A 49 17.53 -14.19 0.75
N GLU A 50 18.74 -13.63 0.65
CA GLU A 50 19.29 -13.15 -0.61
C GLU A 50 19.52 -14.32 -1.58
N ARG A 51 20.08 -15.42 -1.07
CA ARG A 51 20.33 -16.64 -1.83
C ARG A 51 19.04 -17.30 -2.28
N LEU A 52 18.04 -17.38 -1.39
CA LEU A 52 16.73 -17.94 -1.72
C LEU A 52 15.96 -17.11 -2.75
N ARG A 53 16.13 -15.78 -2.77
CA ARG A 53 15.50 -14.90 -3.76
C ARG A 53 15.92 -15.24 -5.19
N THR A 54 17.13 -15.70 -5.39
CA THR A 54 17.67 -16.04 -6.72
C THR A 54 17.82 -17.55 -6.92
N ALA A 55 17.33 -18.36 -5.99
CA ALA A 55 17.45 -19.81 -6.05
C ALA A 55 16.44 -20.40 -7.04
N ASP A 56 16.87 -21.44 -7.73
CA ASP A 56 16.01 -22.28 -8.57
C ASP A 56 15.81 -23.66 -7.93
N VAL A 57 14.93 -24.48 -8.54
CA VAL A 57 14.64 -25.81 -8.01
C VAL A 57 15.90 -26.69 -7.97
N PHE A 58 16.75 -26.59 -9.00
CA PHE A 58 17.94 -27.41 -9.16
C PHE A 58 18.99 -27.13 -8.07
N SER A 59 19.33 -25.86 -7.85
CA SER A 59 20.27 -25.41 -6.81
C SER A 59 19.82 -25.82 -5.42
N LEU A 60 18.52 -25.77 -5.12
CA LEU A 60 17.98 -26.25 -3.83
C LEU A 60 18.05 -27.78 -3.73
N GLN A 61 17.85 -28.51 -4.83
CA GLN A 61 18.04 -29.97 -4.82
C GLN A 61 19.50 -30.39 -4.56
N GLN A 62 20.48 -29.62 -5.05
CA GLN A 62 21.91 -29.85 -4.74
C GLN A 62 22.23 -29.67 -3.24
N LEU A 63 21.37 -28.97 -2.51
CA LEU A 63 21.46 -28.81 -1.05
C LEU A 63 20.70 -29.90 -0.29
N GLY A 64 20.13 -30.88 -0.99
CA GLY A 64 19.42 -32.02 -0.41
C GLY A 64 17.92 -31.79 -0.17
N PHE A 65 17.31 -30.75 -0.76
CA PHE A 65 15.86 -30.58 -0.77
C PHE A 65 15.20 -31.42 -1.88
N THR A 66 13.98 -31.89 -1.65
CA THR A 66 13.20 -32.52 -2.74
C THR A 66 12.64 -31.45 -3.69
N ALA A 67 12.31 -31.82 -4.93
CA ALA A 67 11.71 -30.89 -5.90
C ALA A 67 10.47 -30.16 -5.34
N GLN A 68 9.61 -30.88 -4.60
CA GLN A 68 8.42 -30.32 -3.98
C GLN A 68 8.78 -29.34 -2.83
N GLN A 69 9.81 -29.64 -2.04
CA GLN A 69 10.29 -28.72 -1.01
C GLN A 69 10.89 -27.45 -1.62
N SER A 70 11.66 -27.59 -2.70
CA SER A 70 12.25 -26.46 -3.44
C SER A 70 11.16 -25.54 -4.01
N GLN A 71 10.14 -26.11 -4.68
CA GLN A 71 9.01 -25.34 -5.21
C GLN A 71 8.26 -24.58 -4.10
N ARG A 72 8.02 -25.21 -2.94
CA ARG A 72 7.36 -24.57 -1.81
C ARG A 72 8.19 -23.43 -1.22
N LEU A 73 9.52 -23.59 -1.14
CA LEU A 73 10.43 -22.55 -0.65
C LEU A 73 10.43 -21.34 -1.58
N ILE A 74 10.55 -21.56 -2.89
CA ILE A 74 10.51 -20.50 -3.91
C ILE A 74 9.16 -19.76 -3.83
N ALA A 75 8.04 -20.49 -3.82
CA ALA A 75 6.72 -19.87 -3.70
C ALA A 75 6.51 -19.08 -2.40
N ALA A 76 7.06 -19.56 -1.28
CA ALA A 76 7.00 -18.85 0.01
C ALA A 76 7.83 -17.56 0.00
N VAL A 77 8.99 -17.57 -0.66
CA VAL A 77 9.85 -16.38 -0.82
C VAL A 77 9.18 -15.37 -1.75
N ASP A 78 8.62 -15.80 -2.87
CA ASP A 78 7.86 -14.94 -3.79
C ASP A 78 6.64 -14.32 -3.09
N LEU A 79 5.87 -15.11 -2.34
CA LEU A 79 4.76 -14.61 -1.54
C LEU A 79 5.25 -13.63 -0.48
N GLY A 80 6.35 -13.96 0.22
CA GLY A 80 6.97 -13.09 1.21
C GLY A 80 7.43 -11.76 0.61
N GLN A 81 7.94 -11.75 -0.62
CA GLN A 81 8.30 -10.52 -1.34
C GLN A 81 7.07 -9.71 -1.74
N ARG A 82 6.01 -10.35 -2.24
CA ARG A 82 4.75 -9.67 -2.57
C ARG A 82 4.10 -9.05 -1.34
N ILE A 83 4.09 -9.78 -0.23
CA ILE A 83 3.63 -9.28 1.08
C ILE A 83 4.54 -8.14 1.53
N THR A 84 5.85 -8.34 1.57
CA THR A 84 6.78 -7.29 2.03
C THR A 84 6.68 -6.04 1.15
N HIS A 85 6.58 -6.17 -0.16
CA HIS A 85 6.36 -5.04 -1.08
C HIS A 85 5.04 -4.32 -0.80
N ALA A 86 3.95 -5.08 -0.61
CA ALA A 86 2.67 -4.52 -0.19
C ALA A 86 2.71 -3.86 1.21
N TYR A 87 3.58 -4.33 2.10
CA TYR A 87 3.81 -3.77 3.44
C TYR A 87 4.86 -2.64 3.46
N SER A 88 5.79 -2.58 2.51
CA SER A 88 6.76 -1.49 2.34
C SER A 88 6.04 -0.20 1.96
N LEU A 89 4.96 -0.32 1.19
CA LEU A 89 3.99 0.75 0.93
C LEU A 89 3.16 1.10 2.17
N ARG A 90 3.16 0.25 3.22
CA ARG A 90 2.61 0.52 4.56
C ARG A 90 3.69 0.94 5.57
N ARG A 91 4.89 1.34 5.12
CA ARG A 91 5.81 2.05 6.01
C ARG A 91 5.09 3.28 6.56
N GLN A 92 5.43 3.62 7.80
CA GLN A 92 4.85 4.66 8.64
C GLN A 92 5.10 6.07 8.10
N ASP A 93 4.97 6.28 6.80
CA ASP A 93 5.05 7.58 6.18
C ASP A 93 3.72 8.27 6.52
N VAL A 94 3.82 9.15 7.50
CA VAL A 94 2.74 10.08 7.82
C VAL A 94 2.62 10.98 6.60
N VAL A 95 1.50 10.93 5.92
CA VAL A 95 1.23 11.75 4.73
C VAL A 95 0.59 13.05 5.20
N GLN A 96 1.37 14.13 5.25
CA GLN A 96 0.90 15.42 5.73
C GLN A 96 0.72 16.45 4.62
N SER A 97 1.35 16.22 3.47
CA SER A 97 1.33 17.18 2.37
C SER A 97 1.02 16.53 1.02
N PRO A 98 0.67 17.34 0.00
CA PRO A 98 0.55 16.89 -1.38
C PRO A 98 1.83 16.22 -1.90
N GLU A 99 3.01 16.69 -1.49
CA GLU A 99 4.30 16.10 -1.88
C GLU A 99 4.46 14.67 -1.36
N ASP A 100 4.06 14.41 -0.10
CA ASP A 100 4.10 13.08 0.48
C ASP A 100 3.19 12.11 -0.31
N ALA A 101 1.97 12.56 -0.62
CA ALA A 101 1.03 11.77 -1.40
C ALA A 101 1.52 11.56 -2.85
N ALA A 102 2.11 12.58 -3.47
CA ALA A 102 2.72 12.48 -4.81
C ALA A 102 3.91 11.51 -4.82
N ALA A 103 4.72 11.46 -3.76
CA ALA A 103 5.83 10.51 -3.64
C ALA A 103 5.35 9.05 -3.64
N ILE A 104 4.15 8.79 -3.10
CA ILE A 104 3.48 7.48 -3.14
C ILE A 104 2.89 7.20 -4.52
N LEU A 105 2.22 8.18 -5.12
CA LEU A 105 1.43 8.00 -6.34
C LEU A 105 2.30 7.96 -7.61
N ARG A 106 3.34 8.80 -7.69
CA ARG A 106 4.15 8.96 -8.92
C ARG A 106 4.81 7.67 -9.41
N PRO A 107 5.41 6.81 -8.57
CA PRO A 107 5.94 5.52 -9.02
C PRO A 107 4.86 4.55 -9.53
N LEU A 108 3.61 4.73 -9.12
CA LEU A 108 2.49 3.85 -9.49
C LEU A 108 1.86 4.26 -10.83
N ILE A 109 1.67 5.56 -11.07
CA ILE A 109 0.87 6.05 -12.20
C ILE A 109 1.56 7.09 -13.08
N GLY A 110 2.68 7.69 -12.65
CA GLY A 110 3.32 8.81 -13.37
C GLY A 110 3.86 8.46 -14.76
N PHE A 111 4.23 7.20 -14.99
CA PHE A 111 4.71 6.69 -16.29
C PHE A 111 3.63 5.97 -17.10
N SER A 112 2.39 5.96 -16.61
CA SER A 112 1.35 5.13 -17.21
C SER A 112 0.81 5.74 -18.50
N ALA A 113 0.75 4.92 -19.55
CA ALA A 113 0.20 5.31 -20.86
C ALA A 113 -1.34 5.35 -20.87
N VAL A 114 -1.99 4.97 -19.77
CA VAL A 114 -3.45 5.07 -19.59
C VAL A 114 -3.75 5.79 -18.28
N GLU A 115 -4.87 6.50 -18.24
CA GLU A 115 -5.34 7.17 -17.02
C GLU A 115 -5.64 6.14 -15.93
N HIS A 116 -5.20 6.44 -14.72
CA HIS A 116 -5.49 5.71 -13.51
C HIS A 116 -6.07 6.68 -12.48
N PHE A 117 -7.06 6.23 -11.72
CA PHE A 117 -7.50 6.92 -10.50
C PHE A 117 -7.10 6.07 -9.30
N VAL A 118 -6.27 6.61 -8.42
CA VAL A 118 -5.72 5.91 -7.26
C VAL A 118 -6.13 6.60 -5.98
N LEU A 119 -6.50 5.79 -4.99
CA LEU A 119 -6.87 6.19 -3.64
C LEU A 119 -5.74 5.85 -2.68
N VAL A 120 -5.38 6.79 -1.80
CA VAL A 120 -4.52 6.57 -0.63
C VAL A 120 -5.36 6.72 0.63
N SER A 121 -5.58 5.61 1.35
CA SER A 121 -6.41 5.56 2.56
C SER A 121 -5.55 5.83 3.80
N LEU A 122 -5.98 6.71 4.70
CA LEU A 122 -5.23 7.12 5.89
C LEU A 122 -6.01 6.94 7.18
N ASN A 123 -5.29 6.71 8.29
CA ASN A 123 -5.86 6.73 9.64
C ASN A 123 -5.84 8.13 10.28
N VAL A 124 -6.31 8.24 11.53
CA VAL A 124 -6.37 9.51 12.29
C VAL A 124 -5.00 10.16 12.52
N LYS A 125 -3.91 9.41 12.42
CA LYS A 125 -2.53 9.89 12.51
C LYS A 125 -1.92 10.12 11.12
N HIS A 126 -2.74 10.15 10.07
CA HIS A 126 -2.35 10.28 8.67
C HIS A 126 -1.36 9.21 8.18
N GLN A 127 -1.38 8.03 8.80
CA GLN A 127 -0.57 6.90 8.35
C GLN A 127 -1.32 6.13 7.27
N VAL A 128 -0.60 5.69 6.23
CA VAL A 128 -1.17 4.92 5.12
C VAL A 128 -1.70 3.57 5.61
N LEU A 129 -2.98 3.33 5.33
CA LEU A 129 -3.68 2.06 5.55
C LEU A 129 -3.66 1.17 4.31
N GLY A 130 -3.74 1.80 3.13
CA GLY A 130 -3.78 1.12 1.84
C GLY A 130 -3.71 2.10 0.66
N VAL A 131 -3.31 1.57 -0.50
CA VAL A 131 -3.26 2.30 -1.76
C VAL A 131 -3.92 1.43 -2.82
N ASP A 132 -4.97 1.93 -3.47
CA ASP A 132 -5.85 1.14 -4.31
C ASP A 132 -6.21 1.90 -5.60
N THR A 133 -6.09 1.24 -6.74
CA THR A 133 -6.59 1.76 -8.02
C THR A 133 -8.11 1.58 -8.06
N ILE A 134 -8.84 2.68 -8.17
CA ILE A 134 -10.31 2.69 -8.23
C ILE A 134 -10.81 2.58 -9.66
N SER A 135 -10.08 3.19 -10.61
CA SER A 135 -10.45 3.17 -12.03
C SER A 135 -9.21 3.19 -12.94
N VAL A 136 -9.37 2.65 -14.15
CA VAL A 136 -8.36 2.64 -15.22
C VAL A 136 -9.08 2.97 -16.54
N GLY A 137 -8.59 3.98 -17.29
CA GLY A 137 -9.24 4.54 -18.47
C GLY A 137 -9.77 5.97 -18.26
N SER A 138 -10.44 6.55 -19.25
CA SER A 138 -10.78 7.99 -19.25
C SER A 138 -11.67 8.40 -18.08
N MET A 139 -11.42 9.54 -17.45
CA MET A 139 -12.27 10.11 -16.38
C MET A 139 -13.48 10.89 -16.90
N GLN A 140 -14.40 10.24 -17.60
CA GLN A 140 -15.73 10.84 -17.78
C GLN A 140 -16.45 10.87 -16.41
N GLU A 141 -17.27 11.88 -16.14
CA GLU A 141 -17.91 12.27 -14.85
C GLU A 141 -18.58 11.14 -14.01
N CYS A 142 -18.64 9.90 -14.51
CA CYS A 142 -19.25 8.73 -13.89
C CYS A 142 -18.36 7.47 -13.85
N LEU A 143 -17.06 7.55 -14.21
CA LEU A 143 -16.16 6.37 -14.27
C LEU A 143 -15.43 6.05 -12.96
N VAL A 144 -15.32 7.00 -12.03
CA VAL A 144 -14.89 6.71 -10.65
C VAL A 144 -16.14 6.39 -9.82
N ASP A 145 -16.42 5.10 -9.63
CA ASP A 145 -17.58 4.67 -8.85
C ASP A 145 -17.36 5.00 -7.37
N ALA A 146 -18.06 6.04 -6.90
CA ALA A 146 -18.03 6.48 -5.50
C ALA A 146 -18.35 5.34 -4.52
N ARG A 147 -19.17 4.35 -4.89
CA ARG A 147 -19.48 3.20 -4.03
C ARG A 147 -18.26 2.30 -3.85
N ILE A 148 -17.45 2.14 -4.88
CA ILE A 148 -16.19 1.39 -4.80
C ILE A 148 -15.22 2.16 -3.90
N LEU A 149 -15.05 3.46 -4.14
CA LEU A 149 -14.19 4.32 -3.32
C LEU A 149 -14.57 4.28 -1.84
N LEU A 150 -15.86 4.48 -1.52
CA LEU A 150 -16.36 4.46 -0.15
C LEU A 150 -16.24 3.08 0.49
N ARG A 151 -16.55 2.01 -0.25
CA ARG A 151 -16.37 0.63 0.24
C ARG A 151 -14.91 0.37 0.62
N THR A 152 -13.97 0.83 -0.19
CA THR A 152 -12.54 0.69 0.08
C THR A 152 -12.13 1.48 1.32
N LEU A 153 -12.51 2.76 1.40
CA LEU A 153 -12.22 3.62 2.55
C LEU A 153 -12.76 3.05 3.87
N ILE A 154 -14.04 2.66 3.88
CA ILE A 154 -14.71 2.07 5.04
C ILE A 154 -14.07 0.72 5.39
N GLY A 155 -13.74 -0.08 4.39
CA GLY A 155 -13.08 -1.38 4.57
C GLY A 155 -11.71 -1.27 5.27
N TYR A 156 -10.97 -0.19 5.03
CA TYR A 156 -9.73 0.09 5.75
C TYR A 156 -9.94 0.72 7.13
N GLY A 157 -11.15 1.22 7.44
CA GLY A 157 -11.37 2.09 8.61
C GLY A 157 -10.64 3.42 8.47
N ALA A 158 -10.60 3.97 7.26
CA ALA A 158 -9.96 5.25 6.98
C ALA A 158 -10.72 6.41 7.62
N THR A 159 -9.99 7.44 8.05
CA THR A 159 -10.56 8.71 8.53
C THR A 159 -10.17 9.89 7.65
N ALA A 160 -9.20 9.69 6.76
CA ALA A 160 -8.79 10.65 5.77
C ALA A 160 -8.27 9.93 4.51
N CYS A 161 -8.20 10.64 3.39
CA CYS A 161 -7.60 10.11 2.18
C CYS A 161 -7.01 11.18 1.27
N PHE A 162 -6.13 10.74 0.38
CA PHE A 162 -5.77 11.46 -0.83
C PHE A 162 -6.27 10.67 -2.03
N VAL A 163 -6.58 11.35 -3.11
CA VAL A 163 -6.78 10.71 -4.41
C VAL A 163 -5.82 11.32 -5.43
N GLY A 164 -5.49 10.56 -6.46
CA GLY A 164 -4.67 11.09 -7.54
C GLY A 164 -4.91 10.38 -8.85
N HIS A 165 -4.67 11.11 -9.92
CA HIS A 165 -4.74 10.57 -11.27
C HIS A 165 -3.61 11.07 -12.15
N ASN A 166 -3.30 10.32 -13.21
CA ASN A 166 -2.34 10.76 -14.23
C ASN A 166 -3.07 11.14 -15.51
N HIS A 167 -2.51 12.09 -16.26
CA HIS A 167 -2.88 12.34 -17.65
C HIS A 167 -1.80 11.75 -18.58
N PRO A 168 -2.14 10.83 -19.51
CA PRO A 168 -1.19 10.31 -20.50
C PRO A 168 -0.55 11.39 -21.39
N SER A 169 -1.22 12.54 -21.53
CA SER A 169 -0.69 13.71 -22.24
C SER A 169 0.50 14.36 -21.53
N GLY A 170 0.71 14.07 -20.24
CA GLY A 170 1.70 14.74 -19.39
C GLY A 170 1.28 16.14 -18.92
N SER A 171 0.02 16.54 -19.13
CA SER A 171 -0.50 17.80 -18.59
C SER A 171 -0.64 17.74 -17.07
N LEU A 172 -0.42 18.88 -16.44
CA LEU A 172 -0.64 19.12 -15.01
C LEU A 172 -1.91 19.94 -14.75
N GLU A 173 -2.61 20.34 -15.81
CA GLU A 173 -3.85 21.10 -15.72
C GLU A 173 -5.01 20.19 -15.34
N ALA A 174 -5.73 20.52 -14.27
CA ALA A 174 -6.97 19.84 -13.92
C ALA A 174 -8.11 20.27 -14.85
N SER A 175 -8.79 19.31 -15.45
CA SER A 175 -9.96 19.55 -16.30
C SER A 175 -11.18 19.99 -15.48
N PRO A 176 -12.20 20.62 -16.10
CA PRO A 176 -13.48 20.88 -15.44
C PRO A 176 -14.12 19.62 -14.84
N GLU A 177 -13.97 18.48 -15.51
CA GLU A 177 -14.45 17.16 -15.08
C GLU A 177 -13.70 16.68 -13.82
N ASP A 178 -12.39 16.90 -13.74
CA ASP A 178 -11.60 16.58 -12.54
C ASP A 178 -12.08 17.39 -11.33
N ILE A 179 -12.38 18.68 -11.54
CA ILE A 179 -12.89 19.57 -10.49
C ILE A 179 -14.31 19.13 -10.07
N ALA A 180 -15.17 18.77 -11.02
CA ALA A 180 -16.52 18.27 -10.73
C ALA A 180 -16.48 16.96 -9.93
N LEU A 181 -15.63 16.01 -10.35
CA LEU A 181 -15.39 14.77 -9.63
C LEU A 181 -14.87 15.03 -8.22
N THR A 182 -13.89 15.93 -8.07
CA THR A 182 -13.35 16.33 -6.75
C THR A 182 -14.46 16.78 -5.81
N ARG A 183 -15.34 17.69 -6.26
CA ARG A 183 -16.48 18.17 -5.46
C ARG A 183 -17.42 17.04 -5.05
N SER A 184 -17.74 16.14 -5.98
CA SER A 184 -18.59 14.97 -5.70
C SER A 184 -17.97 14.06 -4.64
N LEU A 185 -16.67 13.74 -4.79
CA LEU A 185 -15.93 12.91 -3.83
C LEU A 185 -15.84 13.55 -2.45
N MET A 186 -15.60 14.85 -2.37
CA MET A 186 -15.62 15.59 -1.11
C MET A 186 -16.98 15.49 -0.41
N GLN A 187 -18.08 15.64 -1.15
CA GLN A 187 -19.43 15.55 -0.58
C GLN A 187 -19.69 14.14 -0.01
N VAL A 188 -19.43 13.09 -0.79
CA VAL A 188 -19.77 11.72 -0.38
C VAL A 188 -18.85 11.19 0.72
N THR A 189 -17.58 11.58 0.76
CA THR A 189 -16.64 11.18 1.83
C THR A 189 -16.98 11.89 3.15
N LYS A 190 -17.38 13.17 3.09
CA LYS A 190 -17.85 13.93 4.26
C LYS A 190 -19.10 13.33 4.90
N LEU A 191 -20.00 12.71 4.12
CA LEU A 191 -21.19 12.03 4.66
C LEU A 191 -20.86 10.85 5.58
N VAL A 192 -19.67 10.28 5.46
CA VAL A 192 -19.21 9.14 6.28
C VAL A 192 -18.03 9.51 7.20
N ASP A 193 -17.83 10.80 7.44
CA ASP A 193 -16.78 11.35 8.31
C ASP A 193 -15.35 10.96 7.88
N ILE A 194 -15.10 10.95 6.58
CA ILE A 194 -13.78 10.73 5.98
C ILE A 194 -13.35 12.00 5.24
N ASN A 195 -12.20 12.55 5.61
CA ASN A 195 -11.70 13.78 5.00
C ASN A 195 -10.90 13.50 3.73
N LEU A 196 -11.42 13.92 2.58
CA LEU A 196 -10.59 14.03 1.37
C LEU A 196 -9.64 15.22 1.52
N LEU A 197 -8.36 14.94 1.72
CA LEU A 197 -7.33 15.94 2.02
C LEU A 197 -6.84 16.69 0.77
N ASP A 198 -6.75 15.99 -0.35
CA ASP A 198 -6.42 16.55 -1.66
C ASP A 198 -6.74 15.59 -2.81
N HIS A 199 -6.76 16.13 -4.03
CA HIS A 199 -6.79 15.41 -5.29
C HIS A 199 -5.61 15.88 -6.15
N LEU A 200 -4.69 14.96 -6.48
CA LEU A 200 -3.48 15.27 -7.23
C LEU A 200 -3.56 14.87 -8.71
N VAL A 201 -3.13 15.76 -9.60
CA VAL A 201 -2.79 15.44 -10.98
C VAL A 201 -1.30 15.08 -11.03
N ILE A 202 -0.97 13.87 -11.46
CA ILE A 202 0.37 13.29 -11.41
C ILE A 202 0.92 13.17 -12.83
N THR A 203 2.15 13.60 -13.04
CA THR A 203 2.91 13.31 -14.25
C THR A 203 4.16 12.52 -13.90
N GLN A 204 4.97 12.19 -14.91
CA GLN A 204 6.21 11.45 -14.73
C GLN A 204 7.15 12.13 -13.72
N ASP A 205 7.29 13.45 -13.84
CA ASP A 205 8.33 14.20 -13.14
C ASP A 205 7.76 15.17 -12.10
N SER A 206 6.46 15.47 -12.13
CA SER A 206 5.83 16.50 -11.29
C SER A 206 4.40 16.13 -10.86
N PHE A 207 3.77 17.01 -10.08
CA PHE A 207 2.35 16.93 -9.73
C PHE A 207 1.74 18.33 -9.55
N THR A 208 0.41 18.39 -9.57
CA THR A 208 -0.39 19.56 -9.18
C THR A 208 -1.41 19.15 -8.13
N SER A 209 -1.53 19.95 -7.06
CA SER A 209 -2.62 19.85 -6.10
C SER A 209 -3.85 20.60 -6.61
N ILE A 210 -4.98 19.90 -6.80
CA ILE A 210 -6.25 20.56 -7.10
C ILE A 210 -6.65 21.46 -5.93
N ARG A 211 -6.32 21.09 -4.70
CA ARG A 211 -6.57 21.92 -3.52
C ARG A 211 -5.91 23.28 -3.56
N GLU A 212 -4.66 23.35 -3.98
CA GLU A 212 -3.91 24.60 -4.03
C GLU A 212 -4.34 25.49 -5.19
N ILE A 213 -4.77 24.93 -6.32
CA ILE A 213 -5.18 25.70 -7.51
C ILE A 213 -6.66 26.09 -7.53
N THR A 214 -7.50 25.54 -6.63
CA THR A 214 -8.94 25.84 -6.59
C THR A 214 -9.34 26.59 -5.33
N ASN A 215 -9.70 27.87 -5.49
CA ASN A 215 -10.25 28.66 -4.39
C ASN A 215 -11.74 28.34 -4.18
N GLY A 216 -12.13 28.04 -2.93
CA GLY A 216 -13.53 28.03 -2.49
C GLY A 216 -14.31 26.73 -2.64
N ILE A 217 -13.70 25.63 -3.11
CA ILE A 217 -14.36 24.31 -3.09
C ILE A 217 -14.01 23.50 -1.83
N TRP A 218 -12.88 23.82 -1.18
CA TRP A 218 -12.33 23.15 0.02
C TRP A 218 -12.89 23.78 1.30
N VAL A 219 -13.83 23.08 1.95
CA VAL A 219 -14.54 23.54 3.16
C VAL A 219 -14.74 22.42 4.19
#